data_AF-A0A0J7L124-F1
#
_entry.id   AF-A0A0J7L124-F1
#
_cell.length_a   1.000
_cell.length_b   1.000
_cell.length_c   1.000
_cell.angle_alpha   90.00
_cell.angle_beta   90.00
_cell.angle_gamma   90.00
#
_symmetry.space_group_name_H-M   'P 1'
#
loop_
_entity.id
_entity.type
_entity.pdbx_description
1 polymer ?
#
loop_
_entity_poly.entity_id
_entity_poly.type
_entity_poly.pdbx_seq_one_letter_code
_entity_poly.pdbx_strand_id
1 'polypeptide(L)'
;MLPHDVMTIGNHEFDNKIEGLVPFLKNVKAPVVVTNIDDSEEPTLQNLYKNSTIIARNDTKIGVIGVILSTTNLLANTEKLKFLDEVETVNDEAQRLKEKGVNIIIVLSHCGLDVDRIMAAKCPLIDVIVGGHSHTFLYTGPPPFIDTPEDEYPVVVTQNETDRTVLIVQAAAYTKYLGNLTVWFDDQGEVVDWDGNPLLLDQSIEEDPEILEALKPWKIEVDAEASRKIGKTKVLLDSNCSKECNMGNLISDAMVNAFVDKAENKTHWTYAAVACLNSGGIRTSIEESEITYGDLMMVQPFENTWDTLELTGESIKKVS
;
A
#
# COMPACT_ATOMS: atom_id res chain seq x y z
N MET A 1 -6.01 -20.44 -4.37
CA MET A 1 -5.64 -19.11 -3.83
C MET A 1 -6.00 -19.06 -2.36
N LEU A 2 -5.19 -18.37 -1.55
CA LEU A 2 -5.39 -18.27 -0.11
C LEU A 2 -6.74 -17.59 0.21
N PRO A 3 -7.61 -18.23 1.01
CA PRO A 3 -8.90 -17.66 1.36
C PRO A 3 -8.69 -16.50 2.36
N HIS A 4 -8.96 -15.28 1.91
CA HIS A 4 -8.96 -14.11 2.78
C HIS A 4 -10.38 -13.88 3.32
N ASP A 5 -10.49 -13.59 4.62
CA ASP A 5 -11.77 -13.29 5.24
C ASP A 5 -12.34 -11.93 4.82
N VAL A 6 -11.46 -10.93 4.69
CA VAL A 6 -11.78 -9.53 4.33
C VAL A 6 -10.55 -8.89 3.69
N MET A 7 -10.76 -7.94 2.78
CA MET A 7 -9.72 -7.10 2.18
C MET A 7 -10.15 -5.62 2.23
N THR A 8 -9.19 -4.70 2.38
CA THR A 8 -9.39 -3.27 2.09
C THR A 8 -8.60 -2.91 0.83
N ILE A 9 -8.99 -1.82 0.18
CA ILE A 9 -8.22 -1.27 -0.94
C ILE A 9 -7.20 -0.25 -0.44
N GLY A 10 -6.03 -0.23 -1.08
CA GLY A 10 -5.01 0.78 -0.93
C GLY A 10 -4.93 1.70 -2.15
N ASN A 11 -3.91 2.58 -2.16
CA ASN A 11 -3.78 3.55 -3.23
C ASN A 11 -3.41 2.91 -4.57
N HIS A 12 -2.61 1.84 -4.55
CA HIS A 12 -2.14 1.17 -5.77
C HIS A 12 -3.21 0.35 -6.49
N GLU A 13 -4.33 0.03 -5.83
CA GLU A 13 -5.50 -0.54 -6.51
C GLU A 13 -6.08 0.41 -7.58
N PHE A 14 -5.72 1.69 -7.56
CA PHE A 14 -6.12 2.71 -8.53
C PHE A 14 -5.06 3.04 -9.59
N ASP A 15 -3.91 2.35 -9.62
CA ASP A 15 -2.86 2.60 -10.62
C ASP A 15 -3.39 2.41 -12.05
N ASN A 16 -4.26 1.40 -12.23
CA ASN A 16 -4.96 1.11 -13.47
C ASN A 16 -6.33 1.81 -13.58
N LYS A 17 -6.55 2.89 -12.81
CA LYS A 17 -7.81 3.65 -12.74
C LYS A 17 -9.00 2.78 -12.30
N ILE A 18 -10.21 3.34 -12.42
CA ILE A 18 -11.45 2.61 -12.15
C ILE A 18 -11.64 1.43 -13.13
N GLU A 19 -11.19 1.58 -14.37
CA GLU A 19 -11.26 0.53 -15.39
C GLU A 19 -10.50 -0.75 -14.99
N GLY A 20 -9.33 -0.62 -14.36
CA GLY A 20 -8.57 -1.76 -13.83
C GLY A 20 -9.10 -2.30 -12.50
N LEU A 21 -9.63 -1.44 -11.64
CA LEU A 21 -10.14 -1.83 -10.33
C LEU A 21 -11.45 -2.63 -10.42
N VAL A 22 -12.38 -2.24 -11.29
CA VAL A 22 -13.71 -2.87 -11.38
C VAL A 22 -13.62 -4.38 -11.69
N PRO A 23 -12.82 -4.87 -12.66
CA PRO A 23 -12.61 -6.28 -12.88
C PRO A 23 -12.02 -7.01 -11.68
N PHE A 24 -11.09 -6.39 -10.96
CA PHE A 24 -10.52 -6.96 -9.74
C PHE A 24 -11.60 -7.18 -8.67
N LEU A 25 -12.38 -6.14 -8.34
CA LEU A 25 -13.45 -6.22 -7.33
C LEU A 25 -14.56 -7.21 -7.70
N LYS A 26 -14.82 -7.43 -8.99
CA LYS A 26 -15.79 -8.44 -9.45
C LYS A 26 -15.28 -9.88 -9.32
N ASN A 27 -13.98 -10.09 -9.30
CA ASN A 27 -13.37 -11.42 -9.32
C ASN A 27 -12.85 -11.88 -7.95
N VAL A 28 -12.44 -10.93 -7.09
CA VAL A 28 -12.00 -11.22 -5.72
C VAL A 28 -13.11 -11.96 -4.95
N LYS A 29 -12.71 -12.96 -4.16
CA LYS A 29 -13.65 -13.82 -3.41
C LYS A 29 -13.87 -13.34 -1.98
N ALA A 30 -12.94 -12.56 -1.45
CA ALA A 30 -13.08 -11.93 -0.15
C ALA A 30 -14.02 -10.72 -0.25
N PRO A 31 -14.85 -10.46 0.78
CA PRO A 31 -15.50 -9.18 0.97
C PRO A 31 -14.46 -8.05 0.96
N VAL A 32 -14.69 -7.03 0.11
CA VAL A 32 -13.91 -5.81 0.11
C VAL A 32 -14.62 -4.76 0.96
N VAL A 33 -13.90 -4.14 1.90
CA VAL A 33 -14.41 -3.09 2.77
C VAL A 33 -13.60 -1.81 2.62
N VAL A 34 -14.26 -0.66 2.55
CA VAL A 34 -13.68 0.69 2.62
C VAL A 34 -14.80 1.70 2.88
N THR A 35 -14.71 2.45 3.97
CA THR A 35 -15.82 3.29 4.46
C THR A 35 -15.74 4.74 4.01
N ASN A 36 -14.56 5.23 3.64
CA ASN A 36 -14.31 6.65 3.41
C ASN A 36 -14.18 7.03 1.93
N ILE A 37 -14.83 6.28 1.04
CA ILE A 37 -14.92 6.60 -0.39
C ILE A 37 -16.34 7.02 -0.73
N ASP A 38 -16.48 8.22 -1.27
CA ASP A 38 -17.68 8.66 -1.98
C ASP A 38 -17.51 8.37 -3.47
N ASP A 39 -18.27 7.36 -3.93
CA ASP A 39 -18.35 6.87 -5.31
C ASP A 39 -19.63 7.32 -6.03
N SER A 40 -20.30 8.38 -5.53
CA SER A 40 -21.55 8.89 -6.13
C SER A 40 -21.40 9.31 -7.60
N GLU A 41 -20.18 9.69 -8.01
CA GLU A 41 -19.84 10.07 -9.39
C GLU A 41 -19.21 8.93 -10.21
N GLU A 42 -19.06 7.72 -9.64
CA GLU A 42 -18.49 6.53 -10.28
C GLU A 42 -19.45 5.31 -10.23
N PRO A 43 -20.53 5.29 -11.03
CA PRO A 43 -21.56 4.24 -10.97
C PRO A 43 -21.07 2.82 -11.22
N THR A 44 -19.90 2.64 -11.84
CA THR A 44 -19.30 1.34 -12.14
C THR A 44 -18.69 0.67 -10.91
N LEU A 45 -18.38 1.44 -9.86
CA LEU A 45 -17.85 0.95 -8.58
C LEU A 45 -18.94 0.63 -7.55
N GLN A 46 -20.11 1.24 -7.69
CA GLN A 46 -21.19 1.11 -6.71
C GLN A 46 -21.57 -0.35 -6.48
N ASN A 47 -21.70 -0.72 -5.19
CA ASN A 47 -22.00 -2.07 -4.70
C ASN A 47 -20.90 -3.12 -4.92
N LEU A 48 -19.69 -2.74 -5.34
CA LEU A 48 -18.55 -3.67 -5.45
C LEU A 48 -17.75 -3.82 -4.15
N TYR A 49 -17.98 -2.94 -3.18
CA TYR A 49 -17.41 -2.99 -1.83
C TYR A 49 -18.47 -2.57 -0.79
N LYS A 50 -18.13 -2.64 0.50
CA LYS A 50 -18.98 -2.19 1.61
C LYS A 50 -18.18 -1.29 2.55
N ASN A 51 -18.85 -0.54 3.43
CA ASN A 51 -18.14 0.20 4.48
C ASN A 51 -17.46 -0.74 5.49
N SER A 52 -18.18 -1.81 5.86
CA SER A 52 -17.72 -2.85 6.76
C SER A 52 -18.39 -4.20 6.49
N THR A 53 -17.90 -5.23 7.17
CA THR A 53 -18.54 -6.54 7.26
C THR A 53 -18.54 -7.06 8.70
N ILE A 54 -19.40 -8.04 8.97
CA ILE A 54 -19.43 -8.75 10.26
C ILE A 54 -19.00 -10.19 10.01
N ILE A 55 -17.93 -10.59 10.68
CA ILE A 55 -17.46 -11.96 10.71
C ILE A 55 -18.01 -12.63 11.97
N ALA A 56 -18.72 -13.74 11.81
CA ALA A 56 -19.11 -14.59 12.93
C ALA A 56 -18.04 -15.66 13.15
N ARG A 57 -17.59 -15.79 14.41
CA ARG A 57 -16.73 -16.87 14.89
C ARG A 57 -17.38 -17.45 16.13
N ASN A 58 -17.99 -18.62 16.00
CA ASN A 58 -18.89 -19.18 17.01
C ASN A 58 -20.00 -18.17 17.35
N ASP A 59 -20.20 -17.87 18.64
CA ASP A 59 -21.20 -16.90 19.10
C ASP A 59 -20.71 -15.45 19.10
N THR A 60 -19.46 -15.21 18.71
CA THR A 60 -18.84 -13.87 18.69
C THR A 60 -18.99 -13.21 17.32
N LYS A 61 -19.42 -11.94 17.32
CA LYS A 61 -19.47 -11.08 16.14
C LYS A 61 -18.30 -10.10 16.16
N ILE A 62 -17.52 -10.10 15.08
CA ILE A 62 -16.39 -9.19 14.87
C ILE A 62 -16.73 -8.29 13.70
N GLY A 63 -16.75 -6.98 13.93
CA GLY A 63 -16.90 -5.98 12.89
C GLY A 63 -15.56 -5.66 12.27
N VAL A 64 -15.50 -5.59 10.94
CA VAL A 64 -14.29 -5.19 10.21
C VAL A 64 -14.64 -4.01 9.31
N ILE A 65 -14.10 -2.84 9.64
CA ILE A 65 -14.26 -1.58 8.91
C ILE A 65 -13.05 -1.39 8.02
N GLY A 66 -13.25 -1.09 6.73
CA GLY A 66 -12.13 -0.72 5.85
C GLY A 66 -11.93 0.78 5.82
N VAL A 67 -10.69 1.25 5.66
CA VAL A 67 -10.38 2.67 5.47
C VAL A 67 -9.12 2.82 4.62
N ILE A 68 -9.06 3.88 3.80
CA ILE A 68 -7.92 4.22 2.94
C ILE A 68 -7.51 5.67 3.20
N LEU A 69 -6.25 6.03 2.95
CA LEU A 69 -5.76 7.40 3.12
C LEU A 69 -6.60 8.43 2.35
N SER A 70 -7.03 9.50 3.03
CA SER A 70 -7.87 10.56 2.47
C SER A 70 -7.21 11.36 1.33
N THR A 71 -5.89 11.28 1.21
CA THR A 71 -5.10 11.92 0.14
C THR A 71 -4.77 10.98 -1.02
N THR A 72 -5.43 9.83 -1.12
CA THR A 72 -5.19 8.83 -2.19
C THR A 72 -5.31 9.42 -3.60
N ASN A 73 -6.18 10.39 -3.82
CA ASN A 73 -6.33 11.09 -5.09
C ASN A 73 -5.09 11.90 -5.52
N LEU A 74 -4.15 12.17 -4.60
CA LEU A 74 -2.85 12.79 -4.88
C LEU A 74 -1.77 11.75 -5.22
N LEU A 75 -2.04 10.47 -4.94
CA LEU A 75 -1.08 9.37 -5.02
C LEU A 75 -1.37 8.39 -6.17
N ALA A 76 -2.61 8.36 -6.65
CA ALA A 76 -3.04 7.45 -7.71
C ALA A 76 -4.14 8.08 -8.59
N ASN A 77 -4.49 7.40 -9.68
CA ASN A 77 -5.51 7.89 -10.61
C ASN A 77 -6.91 7.44 -10.20
N THR A 78 -7.53 8.24 -9.33
CA THR A 78 -8.82 7.91 -8.69
C THR A 78 -10.04 8.48 -9.40
N GLU A 79 -9.85 9.06 -10.59
CA GLU A 79 -10.91 9.70 -11.39
C GLU A 79 -11.79 10.66 -10.56
N LYS A 80 -13.11 10.42 -10.44
CA LYS A 80 -14.01 11.32 -9.69
C LYS A 80 -14.29 10.88 -8.25
N LEU A 81 -13.61 9.86 -7.75
CA LEU A 81 -13.75 9.44 -6.36
C LEU A 81 -13.33 10.57 -5.42
N LYS A 82 -14.08 10.72 -4.34
CA LYS A 82 -13.72 11.59 -3.22
C LYS A 82 -13.39 10.72 -2.03
N PHE A 83 -12.35 11.12 -1.32
CA PHE A 83 -11.92 10.44 -0.11
C PHE A 83 -12.26 11.32 1.08
N LEU A 84 -13.05 10.77 1.99
CA LEU A 84 -13.55 11.45 3.18
C LEU A 84 -12.57 11.26 4.35
N ASP A 85 -12.76 12.04 5.42
CA ASP A 85 -11.96 11.96 6.64
C ASP A 85 -12.04 10.56 7.26
N GLU A 86 -10.88 10.01 7.59
CA GLU A 86 -10.73 8.65 8.11
C GLU A 86 -11.39 8.50 9.48
N VAL A 87 -11.20 9.48 10.38
CA VAL A 87 -11.69 9.41 11.76
C VAL A 87 -13.21 9.56 11.81
N GLU A 88 -13.77 10.52 11.06
CA GLU A 88 -15.21 10.75 10.99
C GLU A 88 -15.94 9.51 10.49
N THR A 89 -15.51 8.98 9.34
CA THR A 89 -16.19 7.85 8.69
C THR A 89 -16.01 6.52 9.43
N VAL A 90 -14.85 6.28 10.05
CA VAL A 90 -14.64 5.11 10.93
C VAL A 90 -15.52 5.19 12.16
N ASN A 91 -15.68 6.37 12.77
CA ASN A 91 -16.55 6.55 13.94
C ASN A 91 -18.02 6.29 13.63
N ASP A 92 -18.53 6.85 12.53
CA ASP A 92 -19.91 6.63 12.09
C ASP A 92 -20.19 5.15 11.83
N GLU A 93 -19.25 4.47 11.16
CA GLU A 93 -19.40 3.06 10.83
C GLU A 93 -19.25 2.14 12.06
N ALA A 94 -18.36 2.49 12.99
CA ALA A 94 -18.20 1.79 14.27
C ALA A 94 -19.46 1.91 15.13
N GLN A 95 -20.06 3.10 15.19
CA GLN A 95 -21.33 3.32 15.88
C GLN A 95 -22.45 2.47 15.27
N ARG A 96 -22.56 2.42 13.95
CA ARG A 96 -23.53 1.56 13.23
C ARG A 96 -23.34 0.07 13.53
N LEU A 97 -22.10 -0.39 13.72
CA LEU A 97 -21.79 -1.76 14.11
C LEU A 97 -22.16 -2.05 15.57
N LYS A 98 -21.85 -1.14 16.51
CA LYS A 98 -22.25 -1.26 17.92
C LYS A 98 -23.77 -1.35 18.08
N GLU A 99 -24.54 -0.57 17.34
CA GLU A 99 -26.01 -0.64 17.32
C GLU A 99 -26.56 -2.00 16.85
N LYS A 100 -25.76 -2.78 16.12
CA LYS A 100 -26.08 -4.16 15.71
C LYS A 100 -25.61 -5.23 16.70
N GLY A 101 -25.13 -4.81 17.87
CA GLY A 101 -24.60 -5.69 18.92
C GLY A 101 -23.25 -6.31 18.55
N VAL A 102 -22.42 -5.58 17.81
CA VAL A 102 -21.03 -5.95 17.54
C VAL A 102 -20.14 -5.29 18.58
N ASN A 103 -19.49 -6.11 19.41
CA ASN A 103 -18.71 -5.60 20.54
C ASN A 103 -17.21 -5.51 20.25
N ILE A 104 -16.71 -6.25 19.25
CA ILE A 104 -15.31 -6.21 18.81
C ILE A 104 -15.26 -5.58 17.41
N ILE A 105 -14.49 -4.51 17.25
CA ILE A 105 -14.35 -3.73 16.01
C ILE A 105 -12.87 -3.62 15.63
N ILE A 106 -12.57 -4.16 14.45
CA ILE A 106 -11.27 -4.10 13.80
C ILE A 106 -11.34 -3.08 12.66
N VAL A 107 -10.36 -2.19 12.58
CA VAL A 107 -10.14 -1.33 11.41
C VAL A 107 -9.06 -1.95 10.54
N LEU A 108 -9.41 -2.26 9.30
CA LEU A 108 -8.48 -2.70 8.26
C LEU A 108 -8.08 -1.48 7.43
N SER A 109 -6.89 -0.95 7.70
CA SER A 109 -6.44 0.37 7.26
C SER A 109 -5.39 0.31 6.15
N HIS A 110 -5.48 1.24 5.21
CA HIS A 110 -4.41 1.58 4.29
C HIS A 110 -4.08 3.09 4.38
N CYS A 111 -3.87 3.58 5.59
CA CYS A 111 -3.63 5.00 5.87
C CYS A 111 -2.19 5.33 6.33
N GLY A 112 -1.41 4.31 6.70
CA GLY A 112 -0.07 4.49 7.27
C GLY A 112 -0.11 4.66 8.79
N LEU A 113 1.00 4.29 9.44
CA LEU A 113 1.08 4.20 10.91
C LEU A 113 0.69 5.50 11.63
N ASP A 114 1.05 6.66 11.09
CA ASP A 114 0.73 7.95 11.72
C ASP A 114 -0.77 8.20 11.78
N VAL A 115 -1.49 7.93 10.68
CA VAL A 115 -2.95 8.05 10.64
C VAL A 115 -3.60 6.96 11.48
N ASP A 116 -3.04 5.74 11.48
CA ASP A 116 -3.49 4.64 12.34
C ASP A 116 -3.43 5.06 13.83
N ARG A 117 -2.35 5.72 14.28
CA ARG A 117 -2.26 6.26 15.66
C ARG A 117 -3.30 7.34 15.95
N ILE A 118 -3.58 8.21 14.97
CA ILE A 118 -4.62 9.23 15.11
C ILE A 118 -5.99 8.57 15.27
N MET A 119 -6.31 7.58 14.44
CA MET A 119 -7.56 6.81 14.55
C MET A 119 -7.64 6.07 15.89
N ALA A 120 -6.58 5.39 16.31
CA ALA A 120 -6.52 4.69 17.59
C ALA A 120 -6.80 5.61 18.78
N ALA A 121 -6.34 6.87 18.72
CA ALA A 121 -6.59 7.84 19.77
C ALA A 121 -7.99 8.48 19.73
N LYS A 122 -8.58 8.62 18.53
CA LYS A 122 -9.80 9.42 18.30
C LYS A 122 -11.07 8.63 17.98
N CYS A 123 -10.95 7.31 17.78
CA CYS A 123 -12.10 6.46 17.49
C CYS A 123 -12.47 5.63 18.74
N PRO A 124 -13.38 6.10 19.60
CA PRO A 124 -13.59 5.51 20.93
C PRO A 124 -14.14 4.08 20.92
N LEU A 125 -14.61 3.59 19.77
CA LEU A 125 -15.32 2.31 19.63
C LEU A 125 -14.48 1.18 19.01
N ILE A 126 -13.27 1.46 18.53
CA ILE A 126 -12.42 0.47 17.87
C ILE A 126 -11.47 -0.21 18.87
N ASP A 127 -11.02 -1.42 18.55
CA ASP A 127 -10.19 -2.23 19.44
C ASP A 127 -8.84 -2.60 18.82
N VAL A 128 -8.81 -2.83 17.51
CA VAL A 128 -7.60 -3.22 16.76
C VAL A 128 -7.55 -2.49 15.43
N ILE A 129 -6.38 -2.05 15.03
CA ILE A 129 -6.08 -1.55 13.68
C ILE A 129 -5.06 -2.48 13.02
N VAL A 130 -5.43 -3.04 11.88
CA VAL A 130 -4.52 -3.79 11.00
C VAL A 130 -4.21 -2.87 9.81
N GLY A 131 -3.03 -2.26 9.82
CA GLY A 131 -2.65 -1.19 8.90
C GLY A 131 -1.78 -1.63 7.72
N GLY A 132 -1.56 -0.68 6.81
CA GLY A 132 -0.69 -0.77 5.64
C GLY A 132 -0.20 0.61 5.19
N HIS A 133 0.11 0.77 3.90
CA HIS A 133 0.59 2.01 3.25
C HIS A 133 2.03 2.44 3.62
N SER A 134 2.36 2.62 4.90
CA SER A 134 3.67 3.12 5.33
C SER A 134 4.81 2.09 5.28
N HIS A 135 4.49 0.83 4.99
CA HIS A 135 5.43 -0.30 5.01
C HIS A 135 6.13 -0.50 6.36
N THR A 136 5.50 -0.08 7.45
CA THR A 136 6.10 -0.07 8.77
C THR A 136 6.39 -1.49 9.24
N PHE A 137 7.65 -1.75 9.61
CA PHE A 137 8.03 -2.97 10.29
C PHE A 137 7.91 -2.77 11.80
N LEU A 138 7.01 -3.52 12.43
CA LEU A 138 6.80 -3.54 13.87
C LEU A 138 7.29 -4.88 14.43
N TYR A 139 8.05 -4.86 15.53
CA TYR A 139 8.54 -6.09 16.15
C TYR A 139 8.86 -5.89 17.63
N THR A 140 8.48 -6.84 18.47
CA THR A 140 8.81 -6.84 19.90
C THR A 140 9.95 -7.82 20.18
N GLY A 141 11.06 -7.31 20.73
CA GLY A 141 12.27 -8.08 20.98
C GLY A 141 13.27 -8.06 19.82
N PRO A 142 14.25 -8.99 19.79
CA PRO A 142 15.25 -9.05 18.72
C PRO A 142 14.60 -9.45 17.38
N PRO A 143 14.72 -8.62 16.31
CA PRO A 143 14.13 -8.96 15.02
C PRO A 143 14.80 -10.19 14.40
N PRO A 144 14.07 -10.99 13.59
CA PRO A 144 14.56 -12.25 13.05
C PRO A 144 15.52 -12.07 11.86
N PHE A 145 15.64 -10.85 11.34
CA PHE A 145 16.42 -10.55 10.14
C PHE A 145 17.00 -9.13 10.16
N ILE A 146 17.46 -8.62 9.01
CA ILE A 146 18.18 -7.34 8.88
C ILE A 146 17.30 -6.09 9.05
N ASP A 147 15.97 -6.24 8.98
CA ASP A 147 15.05 -5.10 9.07
C ASP A 147 15.05 -4.52 10.49
N THR A 148 14.99 -3.19 10.59
CA THR A 148 14.95 -2.48 11.87
C THR A 148 13.51 -2.13 12.21
N PRO A 149 12.96 -2.60 13.35
CA PRO A 149 11.63 -2.22 13.78
C PRO A 149 11.52 -0.72 14.01
N GLU A 150 10.44 -0.10 13.53
CA GLU A 150 10.12 1.31 13.80
C GLU A 150 9.48 1.49 15.18
N ASP A 151 8.72 0.50 15.66
CA ASP A 151 8.13 0.44 16.99
C ASP A 151 7.82 -1.04 17.37
N GLU A 152 7.27 -1.26 18.56
CA GLU A 152 6.86 -2.56 19.07
C GLU A 152 5.67 -3.16 18.29
N TYR A 153 5.56 -4.49 18.30
CA TYR A 153 4.39 -5.21 17.79
C TYR A 153 3.60 -5.84 18.94
N PRO A 154 2.30 -5.51 19.10
CA PRO A 154 1.61 -4.37 18.48
C PRO A 154 2.07 -3.04 19.08
N VAL A 155 1.81 -1.94 18.36
CA VAL A 155 1.82 -0.60 18.96
C VAL A 155 0.58 -0.48 19.83
N VAL A 156 0.76 -0.06 21.09
CA VAL A 156 -0.32 0.06 22.07
C VAL A 156 -0.68 1.52 22.27
N VAL A 157 -1.95 1.86 22.04
CA VAL A 157 -2.49 3.21 22.27
C VAL A 157 -3.57 3.15 23.33
N THR A 158 -3.38 3.89 24.43
CA THR A 158 -4.42 4.11 25.45
C THR A 158 -5.17 5.39 25.14
N GLN A 159 -6.49 5.30 25.01
CA GLN A 159 -7.35 6.44 24.72
C GLN A 159 -7.58 7.30 25.97
N ASN A 160 -7.34 8.61 25.88
CA ASN A 160 -7.51 9.52 27.02
C ASN A 160 -8.96 9.71 27.47
N GLU A 161 -9.94 9.54 26.57
CA GLU A 161 -11.36 9.83 26.87
C GLU A 161 -12.10 8.62 27.46
N THR A 162 -11.65 7.41 27.13
CA THR A 162 -12.35 6.16 27.45
C THR A 162 -11.51 5.20 28.31
N ASP A 163 -10.21 5.48 28.47
CA ASP A 163 -9.19 4.60 29.05
C ASP A 163 -9.06 3.23 28.32
N ARG A 164 -9.66 3.08 27.13
CA ARG A 164 -9.61 1.84 26.32
C ARG A 164 -8.25 1.68 25.67
N THR A 165 -7.87 0.42 25.45
CA THR A 165 -6.64 0.06 24.75
C THR A 165 -6.95 -0.31 23.30
N VAL A 166 -6.23 0.30 22.36
CA VAL A 166 -6.27 -0.02 20.94
C VAL A 166 -4.91 -0.55 20.51
N LEU A 167 -4.91 -1.69 19.81
CA LEU A 167 -3.70 -2.32 19.28
C LEU A 167 -3.54 -2.01 17.80
N ILE A 168 -2.36 -1.57 17.37
CA ILE A 168 -2.05 -1.32 15.95
C ILE A 168 -0.98 -2.29 15.48
N VAL A 169 -1.21 -2.94 14.34
CA VAL A 169 -0.26 -3.84 13.71
C VAL A 169 -0.05 -3.51 12.24
N GLN A 170 1.19 -3.64 11.78
CA GLN A 170 1.60 -3.68 10.38
C GLN A 170 2.65 -4.79 10.22
N ALA A 171 2.80 -5.32 9.01
CA ALA A 171 3.69 -6.44 8.71
C ALA A 171 4.70 -6.10 7.59
N ALA A 172 5.30 -4.90 7.66
CA ALA A 172 6.20 -4.38 6.65
C ALA A 172 5.56 -4.37 5.24
N ALA A 173 6.23 -4.95 4.23
CA ALA A 173 5.77 -5.00 2.85
C ALA A 173 6.26 -6.25 2.11
N TYR A 174 5.81 -6.40 0.86
CA TYR A 174 6.27 -7.40 -0.12
C TYR A 174 6.04 -8.85 0.29
N THR A 175 5.11 -9.09 1.24
CA THR A 175 4.85 -10.43 1.78
C THR A 175 6.10 -11.07 2.39
N LYS A 176 7.09 -10.26 2.81
CA LYS A 176 8.28 -10.76 3.52
C LYS A 176 7.92 -11.28 4.92
N TYR A 177 6.90 -10.68 5.53
CA TYR A 177 6.38 -11.07 6.82
C TYR A 177 4.89 -11.35 6.75
N LEU A 178 4.42 -12.31 7.55
CA LEU A 178 3.01 -12.54 7.84
C LEU A 178 2.71 -12.02 9.24
N GLY A 179 1.86 -10.99 9.35
CA GLY A 179 1.41 -10.48 10.66
C GLY A 179 0.66 -11.57 11.44
N ASN A 180 1.04 -11.79 12.70
CA ASN A 180 0.41 -12.77 13.58
C ASN A 180 0.20 -12.15 14.96
N LEU A 181 -1.06 -11.83 15.27
CA LEU A 181 -1.49 -11.25 16.53
C LEU A 181 -2.61 -12.11 17.12
N THR A 182 -2.44 -12.54 18.36
CA THR A 182 -3.50 -13.09 19.20
C THR A 182 -3.95 -12.00 20.16
N VAL A 183 -5.26 -11.76 20.23
CA VAL A 183 -5.86 -10.77 21.12
C VAL A 183 -6.90 -11.47 21.99
N TRP A 184 -6.84 -11.24 23.30
CA TRP A 184 -7.85 -11.70 24.24
C TRP A 184 -8.77 -10.55 24.58
N PHE A 185 -10.07 -10.83 24.49
CA PHE A 185 -11.14 -9.90 24.82
C PHE A 185 -11.92 -10.40 26.04
N ASP A 186 -12.43 -9.48 26.85
CA ASP A 186 -13.42 -9.82 27.87
C ASP A 186 -14.84 -9.99 27.30
N ASP A 187 -15.81 -10.30 28.15
CA ASP A 187 -17.21 -10.50 27.76
C ASP A 187 -17.86 -9.25 27.13
N GLN A 188 -17.27 -8.06 27.36
CA GLN A 188 -17.76 -6.79 26.81
C GLN A 188 -17.07 -6.40 25.50
N GLY A 189 -16.12 -7.22 25.05
CA GLY A 189 -15.34 -6.96 23.85
C GLY A 189 -14.16 -6.02 24.07
N GLU A 190 -13.73 -5.80 25.32
CA GLU A 190 -12.56 -4.98 25.63
C GLU A 190 -11.27 -5.81 25.57
N VAL A 191 -10.21 -5.24 25.01
CA VAL A 191 -8.88 -5.88 24.97
C VAL A 191 -8.33 -6.01 26.39
N VAL A 192 -7.99 -7.24 26.79
CA VAL A 192 -7.40 -7.54 28.11
C VAL A 192 -5.98 -8.07 28.06
N ASP A 193 -5.58 -8.70 26.94
CA ASP A 193 -4.23 -9.21 26.74
C ASP A 193 -3.94 -9.39 25.24
N TRP A 194 -2.66 -9.50 24.87
CA TRP A 194 -2.22 -9.77 23.50
C TRP A 194 -0.84 -10.43 23.45
N ASP A 195 -0.60 -11.20 22.39
CA ASP A 195 0.68 -11.80 22.10
C ASP A 195 0.85 -11.94 20.58
N GLY A 196 2.07 -11.81 20.09
CA GLY A 196 2.33 -11.93 18.66
C GLY A 196 3.58 -11.21 18.19
N ASN A 197 3.95 -11.54 16.96
CA ASN A 197 4.99 -10.87 16.18
C ASN A 197 4.81 -11.28 14.70
N PRO A 198 5.23 -10.47 13.73
CA PRO A 198 5.26 -10.89 12.34
C PRO A 198 6.19 -12.09 12.13
N LEU A 199 5.72 -13.08 11.39
CA LEU A 199 6.48 -14.28 11.03
C LEU A 199 7.28 -14.00 9.77
N LEU A 200 8.60 -14.15 9.82
CA LEU A 200 9.46 -14.07 8.63
C LEU A 200 9.14 -15.25 7.70
N LEU A 201 8.77 -14.95 6.46
CA LEU A 201 8.54 -15.96 5.43
C LEU A 201 9.86 -16.24 4.70
N ASP A 202 10.72 -17.06 5.31
CA ASP A 202 12.00 -17.47 4.74
C ASP A 202 11.97 -18.91 4.18
N GLN A 203 13.14 -19.41 3.79
CA GLN A 203 13.31 -20.75 3.21
C GLN A 203 13.04 -21.90 4.20
N SER A 204 12.81 -21.62 5.48
CA SER A 204 12.41 -22.65 6.45
C SER A 204 10.93 -23.04 6.32
N ILE A 205 10.12 -22.20 5.68
CA ILE A 205 8.71 -22.47 5.40
C ILE A 205 8.59 -23.10 4.02
N GLU A 206 8.01 -24.30 3.96
CA GLU A 206 7.79 -25.02 2.71
C GLU A 206 6.74 -24.30 1.86
N GLU A 207 7.07 -24.07 0.59
CA GLU A 207 6.13 -23.53 -0.38
C GLU A 207 5.05 -24.57 -0.72
N ASP A 208 3.80 -24.14 -0.77
CA ASP A 208 2.69 -25.05 -1.09
C ASP A 208 2.79 -25.55 -2.55
N PRO A 209 2.84 -26.88 -2.79
CA PRO A 209 3.05 -27.43 -4.12
C PRO A 209 1.88 -27.18 -5.08
N GLU A 210 0.65 -27.04 -4.57
CA GLU A 210 -0.51 -26.72 -5.41
C GLU A 210 -0.47 -25.27 -5.89
N ILE A 211 -0.06 -24.35 -5.01
CA ILE A 211 0.16 -22.94 -5.38
C ILE A 211 1.31 -22.82 -6.38
N LEU A 212 2.44 -23.51 -6.16
CA LEU A 212 3.56 -23.51 -7.09
C LEU A 212 3.15 -24.02 -8.48
N GLU A 213 2.36 -25.09 -8.56
CA GLU A 213 1.85 -25.61 -9.82
C GLU A 213 0.92 -24.59 -10.50
N ALA A 214 0.02 -23.96 -9.74
CA ALA A 214 -0.90 -22.96 -10.25
C ALA A 214 -0.20 -21.69 -10.78
N LEU A 215 0.99 -21.36 -10.29
CA LEU A 215 1.79 -20.22 -10.74
C LEU A 215 2.52 -20.46 -12.07
N LYS A 216 2.78 -21.72 -12.45
CA LYS A 216 3.59 -22.04 -13.65
C LYS A 216 3.11 -21.38 -14.94
N PRO A 217 1.81 -21.40 -15.30
CA PRO A 217 1.36 -20.76 -16.54
C PRO A 217 1.63 -19.26 -16.55
N TRP A 218 1.38 -18.59 -15.43
CA TRP A 218 1.62 -17.15 -15.28
C TRP A 218 3.10 -16.81 -15.33
N LYS A 219 3.93 -17.64 -14.68
CA LYS A 219 5.38 -17.48 -14.70
C LYS A 219 5.96 -17.55 -16.11
N ILE A 220 5.43 -18.42 -16.98
CA ILE A 220 5.89 -18.52 -18.38
C ILE A 220 5.66 -17.19 -19.13
N GLU A 221 4.46 -16.61 -19.01
CA GLU A 221 4.13 -15.35 -19.68
C GLU A 221 4.94 -14.17 -19.13
N VAL A 222 5.05 -14.08 -17.80
CA VAL A 222 5.81 -13.01 -17.13
C VAL A 222 7.30 -13.12 -17.44
N ASP A 223 7.89 -14.32 -17.36
CA ASP A 223 9.32 -14.55 -17.61
C ASP A 223 9.67 -14.23 -19.08
N ALA A 224 8.76 -14.46 -20.02
CA ALA A 224 8.97 -14.14 -21.44
C ALA A 224 9.18 -12.63 -21.68
N GLU A 225 8.34 -11.79 -21.06
CA GLU A 225 8.50 -10.34 -21.16
C GLU A 225 9.64 -9.83 -20.28
N ALA A 226 9.74 -10.32 -19.04
CA ALA A 226 10.77 -9.90 -18.09
C ALA A 226 12.19 -10.19 -18.62
N SER A 227 12.40 -11.31 -19.32
CA SER A 227 13.72 -11.70 -19.86
C SER A 227 14.13 -10.92 -21.12
N ARG A 228 13.30 -10.01 -21.63
CA ARG A 228 13.63 -9.22 -22.82
C ARG A 228 14.85 -8.35 -22.54
N LYS A 229 15.95 -8.62 -23.24
CA LYS A 229 17.21 -7.87 -23.10
C LYS A 229 17.05 -6.44 -23.59
N ILE A 230 17.39 -5.47 -22.74
CA ILE A 230 17.35 -4.04 -23.05
C ILE A 230 18.76 -3.50 -23.31
N GLY A 231 19.72 -3.88 -22.48
CA GLY A 231 21.08 -3.36 -22.57
C GLY A 231 22.04 -3.99 -21.56
N LYS A 232 23.06 -3.22 -21.17
CA LYS A 232 24.01 -3.60 -20.12
C LYS A 232 24.54 -2.35 -19.43
N THR A 233 24.81 -2.45 -18.13
CA THR A 233 25.59 -1.45 -17.40
C THR A 233 27.00 -1.96 -17.14
N LYS A 234 27.95 -1.03 -16.94
CA LYS A 234 29.35 -1.30 -16.57
C LYS A 234 29.67 -0.83 -15.15
N VAL A 235 28.64 -0.41 -14.42
CA VAL A 235 28.72 0.13 -13.07
C VAL A 235 27.48 -0.30 -12.31
N LEU A 236 27.57 -0.36 -10.98
CA LEU A 236 26.39 -0.40 -10.12
C LEU A 236 25.53 0.85 -10.39
N LEU A 237 24.26 0.65 -10.70
CA LEU A 237 23.24 1.69 -10.72
C LEU A 237 22.57 1.71 -9.36
N ASP A 238 22.98 2.63 -8.49
CA ASP A 238 22.57 2.72 -7.08
C ASP A 238 21.26 3.52 -6.96
N SER A 239 20.29 2.92 -6.25
CA SER A 239 18.98 3.50 -5.96
C SER A 239 18.92 4.28 -4.64
N ASN A 240 20.02 4.37 -3.88
CA ASN A 240 20.07 5.16 -2.66
C ASN A 240 20.15 6.68 -2.97
N CYS A 241 18.99 7.26 -3.25
CA CYS A 241 18.85 8.65 -3.65
C CYS A 241 18.50 9.58 -2.47
N SER A 242 19.01 9.27 -1.27
CA SER A 242 19.00 10.21 -0.13
C SER A 242 19.94 11.41 -0.35
N LYS A 243 20.85 11.27 -1.32
CA LYS A 243 21.59 12.32 -2.02
C LYS A 243 21.47 12.08 -3.52
N GLU A 244 22.27 12.77 -4.34
CA GLU A 244 22.42 12.43 -5.75
C GLU A 244 22.86 10.96 -5.91
N CYS A 245 22.19 10.26 -6.81
CA CYS A 245 22.42 8.84 -7.12
C CYS A 245 22.49 8.67 -8.64
N ASN A 246 23.31 7.73 -9.12
CA ASN A 246 23.49 7.56 -10.56
C ASN A 246 22.28 6.89 -11.25
N MET A 247 21.45 6.12 -10.53
CA MET A 247 20.18 5.62 -11.07
C MET A 247 19.21 6.79 -11.36
N GLY A 248 19.07 7.72 -10.41
CA GLY A 248 18.23 8.91 -10.59
C GLY A 248 18.71 9.79 -11.75
N ASN A 249 20.02 9.94 -11.91
CA ASN A 249 20.62 10.64 -13.05
C ASN A 249 20.29 9.92 -14.37
N LEU A 250 20.48 8.60 -14.44
CA LEU A 250 20.18 7.80 -15.63
C LEU A 250 18.71 7.95 -16.05
N ILE A 251 17.78 7.85 -15.10
CA ILE A 251 16.34 7.99 -15.37
C ILE A 251 16.03 9.42 -15.84
N SER A 252 16.58 10.44 -15.19
CA SER A 252 16.39 11.84 -15.59
C SER A 252 16.92 12.12 -17.00
N ASP A 253 18.09 11.60 -17.32
CA ASP A 253 18.67 11.71 -18.67
C ASP A 253 17.79 10.99 -19.70
N ALA A 254 17.27 9.81 -19.36
CA ALA A 254 16.35 9.06 -20.21
C ALA A 254 15.03 9.83 -20.43
N MET A 255 14.49 10.48 -19.40
CA MET A 255 13.33 11.36 -19.50
C MET A 255 13.59 12.48 -20.51
N VAL A 256 14.67 13.24 -20.35
CA VAL A 256 15.02 14.32 -21.29
C VAL A 256 15.21 13.78 -22.71
N ASN A 257 15.90 12.64 -22.86
CA ASN A 257 16.14 12.00 -24.14
C ASN A 257 14.83 11.58 -24.86
N ALA A 258 13.83 11.10 -24.12
CA ALA A 258 12.53 10.71 -24.69
C ALA A 258 11.76 11.88 -25.33
N PHE A 259 12.10 13.12 -25.00
CA PHE A 259 11.47 14.33 -25.54
C PHE A 259 12.34 15.08 -26.56
N VAL A 260 13.53 14.57 -26.90
CA VAL A 260 14.42 15.16 -27.91
C VAL A 260 13.72 15.24 -29.28
N ASP A 261 13.13 14.13 -29.72
CA ASP A 261 12.45 14.04 -31.02
C ASP A 261 11.14 14.85 -31.11
N LYS A 262 10.61 15.31 -29.96
CA LYS A 262 9.42 16.16 -29.89
C LYS A 262 9.71 17.65 -30.05
N ALA A 263 10.98 18.05 -30.24
CA ALA A 263 11.33 19.44 -30.49
C ALA A 263 10.72 19.93 -31.82
N GLU A 264 9.68 20.75 -31.75
CA GLU A 264 8.94 21.24 -32.94
C GLU A 264 9.78 22.17 -33.84
N ASN A 265 10.82 22.81 -33.29
CA ASN A 265 11.65 23.76 -33.99
C ASN A 265 13.15 23.49 -33.73
N LYS A 266 13.95 23.49 -34.81
CA LYS A 266 15.41 23.24 -34.80
C LYS A 266 16.24 24.27 -34.02
N THR A 267 15.61 25.29 -33.44
CA THR A 267 16.27 26.24 -32.52
C THR A 267 16.44 25.68 -31.11
N HIS A 268 15.72 24.60 -30.76
CA HIS A 268 15.85 23.89 -29.49
C HIS A 268 16.25 22.43 -29.79
N TRP A 269 17.08 21.84 -28.92
CA TRP A 269 17.57 20.47 -29.10
C TRP A 269 16.68 19.42 -28.46
N THR A 270 15.77 19.82 -27.57
CA THR A 270 14.74 18.98 -26.94
C THR A 270 13.52 19.84 -26.62
N TYR A 271 12.34 19.22 -26.54
CA TYR A 271 11.12 19.87 -26.07
C TYR A 271 11.16 20.17 -24.56
N ALA A 272 11.77 19.28 -23.77
CA ALA A 272 11.89 19.42 -22.32
C ALA A 272 13.33 19.13 -21.88
N ALA A 273 14.03 20.15 -21.37
CA ALA A 273 15.46 20.08 -21.03
C ALA A 273 15.73 19.83 -19.54
N VAL A 274 14.71 19.83 -18.71
CA VAL A 274 14.80 19.60 -17.26
C VAL A 274 13.84 18.47 -16.91
N ALA A 275 14.35 17.46 -16.21
CA ALA A 275 13.57 16.37 -15.65
C ALA A 275 13.65 16.41 -14.12
N CYS A 276 12.54 16.06 -13.48
CA CYS A 276 12.45 15.89 -12.04
C CYS A 276 11.75 14.56 -11.77
N LEU A 277 12.25 13.80 -10.79
CA LEU A 277 11.58 12.63 -10.24
C LEU A 277 11.79 12.60 -8.73
N ASN A 278 10.81 12.05 -8.02
CA ASN A 278 10.95 11.77 -6.59
C ASN A 278 11.73 10.47 -6.39
N SER A 279 12.61 10.44 -5.40
CA SER A 279 13.40 9.24 -5.06
C SER A 279 12.54 8.03 -4.72
N GLY A 280 11.32 8.24 -4.18
CA GLY A 280 10.36 7.18 -3.87
C GLY A 280 9.89 6.37 -5.09
N GLY A 281 10.03 6.93 -6.30
CA GLY A 281 9.75 6.25 -7.58
C GLY A 281 10.85 5.30 -8.05
N ILE A 282 12.02 5.27 -7.38
CA ILE A 282 13.15 4.38 -7.67
C ILE A 282 13.23 3.34 -6.56
N ARG A 283 13.03 2.07 -6.88
CA ARG A 283 12.76 1.03 -5.86
C ARG A 283 13.93 0.09 -5.58
N THR A 284 14.82 -0.13 -6.54
CA THR A 284 15.97 -1.03 -6.37
C THR A 284 17.16 -0.61 -7.22
N SER A 285 18.34 -1.13 -6.87
CA SER A 285 19.59 -0.95 -7.59
C SER A 285 19.77 -2.05 -8.65
N ILE A 286 20.61 -1.79 -9.65
CA ILE A 286 21.02 -2.79 -10.66
C ILE A 286 22.53 -2.95 -10.61
N GLU A 287 23.00 -4.16 -10.35
CA GLU A 287 24.41 -4.52 -10.35
C GLU A 287 25.05 -4.42 -11.75
N GLU A 288 26.37 -4.52 -11.84
CA GLU A 288 27.05 -4.57 -13.13
C GLU A 288 26.68 -5.84 -13.93
N SER A 289 25.68 -5.73 -14.81
CA SER A 289 25.14 -6.87 -15.56
C SER A 289 24.52 -6.49 -16.91
N GLU A 290 24.05 -7.50 -17.64
CA GLU A 290 23.00 -7.29 -18.65
C GLU A 290 21.73 -6.76 -17.94
N ILE A 291 21.03 -5.83 -18.60
CA ILE A 291 19.78 -5.23 -18.13
C ILE A 291 18.65 -5.81 -18.97
N THR A 292 17.68 -6.40 -18.28
CA THR A 292 16.44 -6.93 -18.84
C THR A 292 15.28 -5.96 -18.60
N TYR A 293 14.15 -6.21 -19.25
CA TYR A 293 12.93 -5.43 -19.01
C TYR A 293 12.44 -5.63 -17.57
N GLY A 294 12.57 -6.85 -17.03
CA GLY A 294 12.27 -7.16 -15.64
C GLY A 294 13.09 -6.32 -14.66
N ASP A 295 14.39 -6.11 -14.94
CA ASP A 295 15.24 -5.25 -14.09
C ASP A 295 14.70 -3.82 -14.05
N LEU A 296 14.31 -3.26 -15.21
CA LEU A 296 13.73 -1.91 -15.27
C LEU A 296 12.38 -1.81 -14.56
N MET A 297 11.54 -2.84 -14.68
CA MET A 297 10.27 -2.92 -13.95
C MET A 297 10.48 -3.02 -12.44
N MET A 298 11.53 -3.69 -11.96
CA MET A 298 11.84 -3.68 -10.54
C MET A 298 12.35 -2.30 -10.07
N VAL A 299 13.03 -1.53 -10.92
CA VAL A 299 13.49 -0.17 -10.58
C VAL A 299 12.33 0.82 -10.51
N GLN A 300 11.43 0.81 -11.50
CA GLN A 300 10.23 1.65 -11.55
C GLN A 300 8.98 0.78 -11.77
N PRO A 301 8.46 0.13 -10.70
CA PRO A 301 7.36 -0.85 -10.82
C PRO A 301 5.99 -0.21 -10.95
N PHE A 302 5.92 1.12 -10.85
CA PHE A 302 4.69 1.88 -11.05
C PHE A 302 4.52 2.17 -12.53
N GLU A 303 3.29 2.04 -13.05
CA GLU A 303 2.96 2.37 -14.45
C GLU A 303 2.89 3.90 -14.69
N ASN A 304 3.82 4.65 -14.09
CA ASN A 304 3.93 6.09 -14.21
C ASN A 304 4.27 6.49 -15.65
N THR A 305 3.64 7.57 -16.13
CA THR A 305 4.05 8.23 -17.37
C THR A 305 5.09 9.31 -17.10
N TRP A 306 5.87 9.63 -18.13
CA TRP A 306 6.69 10.84 -18.12
C TRP A 306 5.91 11.95 -18.82
N ASP A 307 5.50 12.94 -18.04
CA ASP A 307 4.72 14.07 -18.53
C ASP A 307 5.57 15.34 -18.61
N THR A 308 5.19 16.24 -19.51
CA THR A 308 5.84 17.56 -19.67
C THR A 308 4.95 18.66 -19.12
N LEU A 309 5.55 19.56 -18.33
CA LEU A 309 4.88 20.70 -17.72
C LEU A 309 5.62 21.99 -18.09
N GLU A 310 4.88 23.05 -18.38
CA GLU A 310 5.44 24.40 -18.48
C GLU A 310 5.35 25.09 -17.12
N LEU A 311 6.50 25.38 -16.52
CA LEU A 311 6.59 26.01 -15.20
C LEU A 311 7.42 27.30 -15.28
N THR A 312 7.05 28.28 -14.46
CA THR A 312 7.90 29.45 -14.25
C THR A 312 9.15 29.06 -13.45
N GLY A 313 10.26 29.78 -13.63
CA GLY A 313 11.46 29.56 -12.84
C GLY A 313 11.24 29.75 -11.32
N GLU A 314 10.29 30.60 -10.94
CA GLU A 314 9.91 30.76 -9.52
C GLU A 314 9.22 29.50 -8.98
N SER A 315 8.32 28.89 -9.75
CA SER A 315 7.66 27.63 -9.36
C SER A 315 8.67 26.50 -9.16
N ILE A 316 9.65 26.37 -10.06
CA ILE A 316 10.72 25.36 -9.96
C ILE A 316 11.54 25.56 -8.68
N LYS A 317 11.81 26.82 -8.29
CA LYS A 317 12.56 27.13 -7.07
C LYS A 317 11.81 26.80 -5.77
N LYS A 318 10.48 26.69 -5.80
CA LYS A 318 9.67 26.35 -4.61
C LYS A 318 9.56 24.84 -4.38
N VAL A 319 9.81 24.04 -5.41
CA VAL A 319 9.71 22.57 -5.37
C VAL A 319 11.07 21.88 -5.37
N SER A 320 12.16 22.64 -5.48
CA SER A 320 13.54 22.18 -5.25
C SER A 320 14.01 22.53 -3.85
#